data_AF-A0A9X8VHL2-F1
#
_entry.id   AF-A0A9X8VHL2-F1
#
_cell.length_a   1.000
_cell.length_b   1.000
_cell.length_c   1.000
_cell.angle_alpha   90.00
_cell.angle_beta   90.00
_cell.angle_gamma   90.00
#
_symmetry.space_group_name_H-M   'P 1'
#
loop_
_entity.id
_entity.type
_entity.pdbx_description
1 polymer ?
#
loop_
_entity_poly.entity_id
_entity_poly.type
_entity_poly.pdbx_seq_one_letter_code
_entity_poly.pdbx_strand_id
1 'polypeptide(L)' 'NINGLISALCLQFEDMAQAKVRIHDTLVHYLDARNFPQGNSSADPLQEKLQVFYIDRKATESDEAVEFELSSPADLRGLR' A
#
# COMPACT_ATOMS: atom_id res chain seq x y z
N ASN A 1 -13.12 5.21 -5.69
CA ASN A 1 -13.59 3.96 -5.08
C ASN A 1 -14.38 3.26 -6.17
N ILE A 2 -13.68 2.64 -7.12
CA ILE A 2 -14.30 2.15 -8.35
C ILE A 2 -15.34 1.08 -7.97
N ASN A 3 -16.60 1.35 -8.28
CA ASN A 3 -17.76 0.50 -7.98
C ASN A 3 -17.94 0.12 -6.50
N GLY A 4 -17.41 0.92 -5.56
CA GLY A 4 -17.55 0.62 -4.12
C GLY A 4 -16.74 -0.60 -3.66
N LEU A 5 -15.80 -1.10 -4.46
CA LEU A 5 -15.05 -2.32 -4.14
C LEU A 5 -14.31 -2.20 -2.81
N ILE A 6 -13.66 -1.07 -2.55
CA ILE A 6 -12.90 -0.88 -1.30
C ILE A 6 -13.86 -0.81 -0.11
N SER A 7 -15.02 -0.16 -0.26
CA SER A 7 -16.09 -0.14 0.75
C SER A 7 -16.57 -1.55 1.09
N ALA A 8 -16.81 -2.38 0.08
CA ALA A 8 -17.25 -3.76 0.28
C ALA A 8 -16.18 -4.59 1.01
N LEU A 9 -14.90 -4.39 0.69
CA LEU A 9 -13.79 -5.03 1.40
C LEU A 9 -13.70 -4.56 2.85
N CYS A 10 -13.88 -3.26 3.12
CA CYS A 10 -13.96 -2.74 4.48
C CYS A 10 -15.09 -3.39 5.28
N LEU A 11 -16.28 -3.55 4.71
CA LEU A 11 -17.40 -4.22 5.38
C LEU A 11 -17.13 -5.71 5.64
N GLN A 12 -16.46 -6.38 4.70
CA GLN A 12 -16.19 -7.82 4.78
C GLN A 12 -15.03 -8.17 5.73
N PHE A 13 -14.08 -7.26 5.91
CA PHE A 13 -12.81 -7.50 6.62
C PHE A 13 -12.57 -6.49 7.75
N GLU A 14 -13.63 -5.99 8.40
CA GLU A 14 -13.53 -5.12 9.59
C GLU A 14 -12.63 -3.88 9.33
N ASP A 15 -13.01 -3.09 8.33
CA ASP A 15 -12.27 -1.94 7.79
C ASP A 15 -10.81 -2.27 7.37
N MET A 16 -10.54 -3.55 7.14
CA MET A 16 -9.19 -4.08 6.85
C MET A 16 -8.17 -3.72 7.94
N ALA A 17 -8.62 -3.52 9.18
CA ALA A 17 -7.73 -3.24 10.30
C ALA A 17 -6.66 -4.33 10.43
N GLN A 18 -5.43 -3.92 10.76
CA GLN A 18 -4.24 -4.78 10.83
C GLN A 18 -3.81 -5.40 9.49
N ALA A 19 -4.44 -5.07 8.35
CA ALA A 19 -3.96 -5.50 7.05
C ALA A 19 -2.56 -4.96 6.78
N LYS A 20 -1.69 -5.80 6.22
CA LYS A 20 -0.29 -5.46 5.95
C LYS A 20 -0.16 -4.68 4.66
N VAL A 21 0.40 -3.48 4.75
CA VAL A 21 0.71 -2.62 3.61
C VAL A 21 2.21 -2.64 3.37
N ARG A 22 2.63 -2.93 2.12
CA ARG A 22 4.02 -2.91 1.70
C ARG A 22 4.23 -1.78 0.70
N ILE A 23 5.06 -0.81 1.05
CA ILE A 23 5.45 0.28 0.17
C ILE A 23 6.83 -0.05 -0.38
N HIS A 24 6.92 -0.10 -1.71
CA HIS A 24 8.15 -0.35 -2.45
C HIS A 24 8.62 0.96 -3.07
N ASP A 25 9.63 1.58 -2.47
CA ASP A 25 10.21 2.82 -2.99
C ASP A 25 11.40 2.49 -3.88
N THR A 26 11.33 2.86 -5.14
CA THR A 26 12.42 2.69 -6.11
C THR A 26 12.49 3.88 -7.06
N LEU A 27 13.66 4.08 -7.68
CA LEU A 27 13.79 5.07 -8.74
C LEU A 27 13.19 4.53 -10.04
N VAL A 28 12.54 5.39 -10.81
CA VAL A 28 11.84 5.01 -12.05
C VAL A 28 12.73 4.19 -12.97
N HIS A 29 14.02 4.50 -13.08
CA HIS A 29 14.94 3.78 -13.96
C HIS A 29 15.24 2.34 -13.53
N TYR A 30 14.95 1.95 -12.28
CA TYR A 30 15.08 0.57 -11.79
C TYR A 30 13.78 -0.24 -11.90
N LEU A 31 12.65 0.38 -12.29
CA LEU A 31 11.38 -0.32 -12.46
C LEU A 31 11.46 -1.42 -13.52
N ASP A 32 10.63 -2.45 -13.38
CA ASP A 32 10.66 -3.59 -14.29
C ASP A 32 10.34 -3.18 -15.75
N ALA A 33 10.86 -3.96 -16.69
CA ALA A 33 10.73 -3.70 -18.11
C ALA A 33 9.27 -3.71 -18.62
N ARG A 34 8.29 -4.27 -17.89
CA ARG A 34 6.88 -4.27 -18.29
C ARG A 34 6.25 -2.90 -18.13
N ASN A 35 6.82 -2.04 -17.28
CA ASN A 35 6.37 -0.65 -17.12
C ASN A 35 6.85 0.26 -18.26
N PHE A 36 7.72 -0.20 -19.16
CA PHE A 36 8.27 0.59 -20.26
C PHE A 36 7.93 -0.03 -21.62
N PRO A 37 7.27 0.71 -22.53
CA PRO A 37 6.91 0.18 -23.86
C PRO A 37 8.10 -0.33 -24.70
N GLN A 38 9.31 0.17 -24.43
CA GLN A 38 10.55 -0.25 -25.11
C GLN A 38 11.41 -1.20 -24.27
N GLY A 39 10.90 -1.65 -23.11
CA GLY A 39 11.66 -2.37 -22.10
C GLY A 39 12.55 -1.46 -21.26
N ASN A 40 13.25 -2.06 -20.29
CA ASN A 40 14.20 -1.36 -19.41
C ASN A 40 15.42 -2.24 -19.12
N SER A 41 16.59 -1.87 -19.62
CA SER A 41 17.86 -2.58 -19.40
C SER A 41 18.49 -2.27 -18.05
N SER A 42 18.09 -1.17 -17.39
CA SER A 42 18.52 -0.82 -16.04
C SER A 42 17.55 -1.30 -14.95
N ALA A 43 16.55 -2.11 -15.31
CA ALA A 43 15.64 -2.71 -14.33
C ALA A 43 16.43 -3.52 -13.30
N ASP A 44 16.24 -3.20 -12.01
CA ASP A 44 16.92 -3.88 -10.92
C ASP A 44 15.98 -4.04 -9.71
N PRO A 45 15.44 -5.24 -9.46
CA PRO A 45 14.53 -5.49 -8.34
C PRO A 45 15.22 -5.40 -6.97
N LEU A 46 16.55 -5.32 -6.90
CA LEU A 46 17.28 -5.14 -5.65
C LEU A 46 17.43 -3.66 -5.28
N GLN A 47 17.20 -2.75 -6.22
CA GLN A 47 17.27 -1.30 -6.00
C GLN A 47 15.93 -0.75 -5.52
N GLU A 48 15.44 -1.30 -4.42
CA GLU A 48 14.24 -0.83 -3.74
C GLU A 48 14.47 -0.69 -2.23
N LYS A 49 13.69 0.20 -1.63
CA LYS A 49 13.51 0.26 -0.18
C LYS A 49 12.11 -0.25 0.14
N LEU A 50 12.05 -1.37 0.84
CA LEU A 50 10.80 -1.95 1.31
C LEU A 50 10.43 -1.40 2.68
N GLN A 51 9.25 -0.81 2.78
CA GLN A 51 8.65 -0.39 4.04
C GLN A 51 7.38 -1.20 4.30
N VAL A 52 7.22 -1.64 5.54
CA VAL A 52 6.05 -2.40 5.98
C VAL A 52 5.28 -1.56 6.97
N PHE A 53 3.97 -1.44 6.74
CA PHE A 53 3.00 -0.78 7.61
C PHE A 53 1.81 -1.70 7.83
N TYR A 54 0.95 -1.31 8.76
CA TYR A 54 -0.34 -1.94 9.00
C TYR A 54 -1.43 -0.88 8.97
N ILE A 55 -2.61 -1.22 8.46
CA ILE A 55 -3.79 -0.36 8.58
C ILE A 55 -4.17 -0.29 10.06
N ASP A 56 -4.17 0.91 10.62
CA ASP A 56 -4.65 1.16 11.98
C ASP A 56 -6.18 1.32 11.95
N ARG A 57 -6.66 2.29 11.18
CA ARG A 57 -8.09 2.53 10.97
C ARG A 57 -8.38 3.16 9.60
N LYS A 58 -9.63 3.03 9.17
CA LYS A 58 -10.18 3.85 8.08
C LYS A 58 -10.42 5.27 8.59
N ALA A 59 -9.82 6.26 7.95
CA ALA A 59 -9.92 7.66 8.34
C ALA A 59 -11.14 8.33 7.70
N THR A 60 -11.25 8.25 6.38
CA THR A 60 -12.34 8.84 5.60
C THR A 60 -12.74 7.93 4.45
N GLU A 61 -13.96 8.10 3.98
CA GLU A 61 -14.51 7.38 2.84
C GLU A 61 -15.44 8.31 2.05
N SER A 62 -15.23 8.34 0.74
CA SER A 62 -16.05 9.04 -0.24
C SER A 62 -16.33 8.13 -1.44
N ASP A 63 -17.20 8.60 -2.33
CA ASP A 63 -17.51 7.90 -3.59
C ASP A 63 -16.25 7.75 -4.48
N GLU A 64 -15.23 8.59 -4.27
CA GLU A 64 -14.00 8.62 -5.07
C GLU A 64 -12.79 8.00 -4.37
N ALA A 65 -12.71 8.01 -3.05
CA ALA A 65 -11.54 7.56 -2.32
C ALA A 65 -11.87 6.97 -0.95
N VAL A 66 -10.98 6.09 -0.46
CA VAL A 66 -10.97 5.64 0.92
C VAL A 66 -9.57 5.90 1.46
N GLU A 67 -9.50 6.58 2.59
CA GLU A 67 -8.24 6.94 3.23
C GLU A 67 -8.02 6.07 4.47
N PHE A 68 -6.80 5.55 4.62
CA PHE A 68 -6.39 4.73 5.75
C PHE A 68 -5.25 5.40 6.51
N GLU A 69 -5.32 5.36 7.83
CA GLU A 69 -4.19 5.66 8.69
C GLU A 69 -3.33 4.41 8.84
N LEU A 70 -2.02 4.57 8.64
CA LEU A 70 -1.06 3.49 8.67
C LEU A 70 -0.16 3.62 9.90
N SER A 71 0.05 2.51 10.61
CA SER A 71 0.99 2.43 11.73
C SER A 71 2.22 1.60 11.35
N SER A 72 3.38 2.02 11.84
CA SER A 72 4.61 1.25 11.64
C SER A 72 4.66 0.05 12.61
N PRO A 73 5.43 -1.01 12.30
CA PRO A 73 5.65 -2.13 13.21
C PRO A 73 6.27 -1.74 14.56
N ALA A 74 6.89 -0.56 14.64
CA ALA A 74 7.45 -0.03 15.88
C ALA A 74 6.36 0.60 16.76
N ASP A 75 5.41 1.32 16.17
CA ASP A 75 4.32 2.00 16.88
C ASP A 75 3.35 1.00 17.53
N LEU A 76 3.08 -0.13 16.85
CA LEU A 76 2.26 -1.22 17.39
C LEU A 76 2.85 -1.88 18.65
N ARG A 77 4.15 -1.73 18.91
CA ARG A 77 4.78 -2.27 20.13
C ARG A 77 4.60 -1.36 21.35
N GLY A 78 4.26 -0.09 21.15
CA GLY A 78 4.07 0.90 22.23
C GLY A 78 2.67 0.90 22.85
N LEU A 79 1.74 0.13 22.29
CA LEU A 79 0.31 0.07 22.68
C LEU A 79 -0.05 -1.14 23.55
N ARG A 80 0.92 -1.78 24.23
CA ARG A 80 0.69 -2.99 25.03
C ARG A 80 0.84 -2.77 26.54
#